data_AF-A0A355UHU2-F1
#
_entry.id   AF-A0A355UHU2-F1
#
_cell.length_a   1.000
_cell.length_b   1.000
_cell.length_c   1.000
_cell.angle_alpha   90.00
_cell.angle_beta   90.00
_cell.angle_gamma   90.00
#
_symmetry.space_group_name_H-M   'P 1'
#
loop_
_entity.id
_entity.type
_entity.pdbx_description
1 polymer ?
#
loop_
_entity_poly.entity_id
_entity_poly.type
_entity_poly.pdbx_seq_one_letter_code
_entity_poly.pdbx_strand_id
1 'polypeptide(L)'
;EAVEKLLLDEHNSCTIKRGDEIVKINLPNDFSKQIIAAEAKQFAVPRFPFVIDNFALGSIAQKNGMKEGDSIVSINGVITPAFTDFVVEIAKHKSKPITLGYYRNGKEMTSNFTLDENGKIGAVAKNPYLMFKTKKVEYGFFESIPAGISQGVESLVNYVKQFKFVFSKEGASSLGGFGTIGNLFPETWNWQLFWNMTAFLSIILAFMNILPIPALDGGHVMFTLWEIITGKKPGDKFLERAQIVGMVLLFALLIYANGNDLVRWLSGKF
;
A
#
# COMPACT_ATOMS: atom_id res chain seq x y z
N GLU A 1 -9.82 -6.04 -6.82
CA GLU A 1 -11.26 -5.81 -7.10
C GLU A 1 -12.10 -5.34 -5.91
N ALA A 2 -12.53 -6.17 -4.94
CA ALA A 2 -13.46 -5.72 -3.88
C ALA A 2 -12.86 -4.64 -2.94
N VAL A 3 -11.57 -4.77 -2.64
CA VAL A 3 -10.80 -3.82 -1.82
C VAL A 3 -10.74 -2.44 -2.47
N GLU A 4 -10.42 -2.38 -3.77
CA GLU A 4 -10.35 -1.14 -4.54
C GLU A 4 -11.73 -0.50 -4.68
N LYS A 5 -12.79 -1.27 -4.97
CA LYS A 5 -14.16 -0.74 -5.05
C LYS A 5 -14.59 -0.11 -3.73
N LEU A 6 -14.27 -0.72 -2.58
CA LEU A 6 -14.62 -0.16 -1.27
C LEU A 6 -13.90 1.15 -0.95
N LEU A 7 -12.66 1.33 -1.41
CA LEU A 7 -11.91 2.56 -1.17
C LEU A 7 -12.25 3.67 -2.17
N LEU A 8 -12.49 3.31 -3.43
CA LEU A 8 -12.60 4.27 -4.54
C LEU A 8 -14.04 4.72 -4.81
N ASP A 9 -15.02 3.84 -4.61
CA ASP A 9 -16.40 4.04 -5.07
C ASP A 9 -17.37 4.46 -3.92
N GLU A 10 -16.83 4.98 -2.80
CA GLU A 10 -17.58 5.56 -1.67
C GLU A 10 -18.78 4.72 -1.22
N HIS A 11 -18.52 3.43 -0.96
CA HIS A 11 -19.54 2.50 -0.51
C HIS A 11 -19.72 2.54 1.01
N ASN A 12 -20.95 2.75 1.47
CA ASN A 12 -21.29 2.80 2.90
C ASN A 12 -21.53 1.41 3.52
N SER A 13 -21.41 0.34 2.73
CA SER A 13 -21.53 -1.02 3.23
C SER A 13 -20.87 -2.03 2.31
N CYS A 14 -20.41 -3.14 2.87
CA CYS A 14 -20.01 -4.33 2.14
C CYS A 14 -20.77 -5.55 2.63
N THR A 15 -21.03 -6.51 1.74
CA THR A 15 -21.57 -7.81 2.11
C THR A 15 -20.44 -8.83 2.07
N ILE A 16 -20.20 -9.50 3.18
CA ILE A 16 -19.23 -10.58 3.29
C ILE A 16 -19.98 -11.91 3.37
N LYS A 17 -19.50 -12.92 2.65
CA LYS A 17 -19.95 -14.30 2.83
C LYS A 17 -19.06 -14.98 3.87
N ARG A 18 -19.63 -15.41 5.00
CA ARG A 18 -18.93 -16.10 6.08
C ARG A 18 -19.51 -17.51 6.21
N GLY A 19 -18.83 -18.50 5.63
CA GLY A 19 -19.43 -19.82 5.46
C GLY A 19 -20.64 -19.72 4.53
N ASP A 20 -21.82 -20.12 5.01
CA ASP A 20 -23.07 -20.01 4.27
C ASP A 20 -23.87 -18.74 4.58
N GLU A 21 -23.45 -17.94 5.56
CA GLU A 21 -24.13 -16.71 5.93
C GLU A 21 -23.63 -15.51 5.12
N ILE A 22 -24.56 -14.63 4.73
CA ILE A 22 -24.25 -13.32 4.15
C ILE A 22 -24.41 -12.28 5.25
N VAL A 23 -23.30 -11.66 5.65
CA VAL A 23 -23.28 -10.61 6.67
C VAL A 23 -23.06 -9.27 5.99
N LYS A 24 -23.93 -8.30 6.27
CA LYS A 24 -23.75 -6.91 5.82
C LYS A 24 -22.98 -6.14 6.90
N ILE A 25 -21.87 -5.53 6.51
CA ILE A 25 -21.06 -4.64 7.33
C ILE A 25 -21.29 -3.23 6.82
N ASN A 26 -21.69 -2.32 7.72
CA ASN A 26 -21.77 -0.90 7.41
C ASN A 26 -20.38 -0.28 7.61
N LEU A 27 -19.93 0.50 6.63
CA LEU A 27 -18.67 1.23 6.69
C LEU A 27 -18.93 2.67 7.16
N PRO A 28 -18.01 3.26 7.93
CA PRO A 28 -18.05 4.69 8.23
C PRO A 28 -18.08 5.53 6.94
N ASN A 29 -18.80 6.66 6.96
CA ASN A 29 -18.88 7.56 5.80
C ASN A 29 -17.51 8.15 5.40
N ASP A 30 -16.54 8.16 6.31
CA ASP A 30 -15.17 8.64 6.14
C ASP A 30 -14.15 7.49 6.04
N PHE A 31 -14.60 6.24 5.80
CA PHE A 31 -13.74 5.05 5.76
C PHE A 31 -12.48 5.25 4.89
N SER A 32 -12.63 5.69 3.64
CA SER A 32 -11.49 5.91 2.75
C SER A 32 -10.49 6.93 3.30
N LYS A 33 -10.99 7.99 3.97
CA LYS A 33 -10.11 8.99 4.61
C LYS A 33 -9.36 8.40 5.80
N GLN A 34 -10.02 7.58 6.62
CA GLN A 34 -9.38 6.90 7.76
C GLN A 34 -8.28 5.95 7.29
N ILE A 35 -8.51 5.20 6.20
CA ILE A 35 -7.50 4.30 5.63
C ILE A 35 -6.29 5.07 5.09
N ILE A 36 -6.52 6.18 4.36
CA ILE A 36 -5.45 7.05 3.84
C ILE A 36 -4.66 7.69 5.00
N ALA A 37 -5.36 8.23 6.00
CA ALA A 37 -4.74 8.86 7.17
C ALA A 37 -3.93 7.87 8.03
N ALA A 38 -4.36 6.61 8.07
CA ALA A 38 -3.61 5.53 8.72
C ALA A 38 -2.40 5.05 7.91
N GLU A 39 -2.18 5.57 6.70
CA GLU A 39 -1.16 5.10 5.74
C GLU A 39 -1.23 3.58 5.53
N ALA A 40 -2.43 3.01 5.65
CA ALA A 40 -2.63 1.58 5.66
C ALA A 40 -2.40 1.02 4.25
N LYS A 41 -1.31 0.27 4.07
CA LYS A 41 -1.00 -0.42 2.80
C LYS A 41 -2.09 -1.42 2.39
N GLN A 42 -2.79 -2.00 3.37
CA GLN A 42 -3.89 -2.95 3.19
C GLN A 42 -4.89 -2.76 4.35
N PHE A 43 -6.19 -2.72 4.08
CA PHE A 43 -7.24 -2.67 5.12
C PHE A 43 -7.85 -4.05 5.43
N ALA A 44 -7.60 -5.03 4.57
CA ALA A 44 -8.02 -6.41 4.74
C ALA A 44 -6.91 -7.34 4.27
N VAL A 45 -6.61 -8.35 5.07
CA VAL A 45 -5.62 -9.39 4.78
C VAL A 45 -6.23 -10.77 4.97
N PRO A 46 -5.81 -11.79 4.21
CA PRO A 46 -6.24 -13.15 4.47
C PRO A 46 -5.84 -13.55 5.89
N ARG A 47 -6.71 -14.28 6.59
CA ARG A 47 -6.39 -14.86 7.89
C ARG A 47 -5.63 -16.17 7.67
N PHE A 48 -4.41 -16.26 8.20
CA PHE A 48 -3.56 -17.44 8.11
C PHE A 48 -2.92 -17.75 9.46
N PRO A 49 -2.57 -19.02 9.75
CA PRO A 49 -1.96 -19.40 11.02
C PRO A 49 -0.55 -18.82 11.17
N PHE A 50 -0.14 -18.54 12.40
CA PHE A 50 1.22 -18.09 12.65
C PHE A 50 2.19 -19.27 12.77
N VAL A 51 2.68 -19.72 11.63
CA VAL A 51 3.77 -20.70 11.54
C VAL A 51 5.09 -19.98 11.35
N ILE A 52 6.09 -20.30 12.16
CA ILE A 52 7.42 -19.69 12.07
C ILE A 52 8.17 -20.25 10.86
N ASP A 53 8.72 -19.37 10.04
CA ASP A 53 9.54 -19.70 8.87
C ASP A 53 11.02 -19.42 9.10
N ASN A 54 11.33 -18.32 9.80
CA ASN A 54 12.69 -17.92 10.13
C ASN A 54 12.68 -16.97 11.35
N PHE A 55 13.86 -16.51 11.77
CA PHE A 55 14.06 -15.61 12.90
C PHE A 55 14.94 -14.42 12.50
N ALA A 56 14.64 -13.25 13.07
CA ALA A 56 15.61 -12.16 13.08
C ALA A 56 16.84 -12.57 13.92
N LEU A 57 18.02 -12.14 13.49
CA LEU A 57 19.28 -12.48 14.14
C LEU A 57 19.29 -12.02 15.61
N GLY A 58 19.52 -12.94 16.55
CA GLY A 58 19.56 -12.63 17.98
C GLY A 58 18.20 -12.29 18.60
N SER A 59 17.10 -12.63 17.91
CA SER A 59 15.73 -12.39 18.36
C SER A 59 15.37 -13.11 19.66
N ILE A 60 14.35 -12.59 20.35
CA ILE A 60 13.83 -13.17 21.59
C ILE A 60 13.31 -14.60 21.33
N ALA A 61 12.63 -14.81 20.20
CA ALA A 61 12.15 -16.10 19.77
C ALA A 61 13.28 -17.13 19.62
N GLN A 62 14.36 -16.76 18.92
CA GLN A 62 15.52 -17.62 18.73
C GLN A 62 16.22 -17.93 20.05
N LYS A 63 16.42 -16.93 20.92
CA LYS A 63 17.08 -17.10 22.23
C LYS A 63 16.32 -18.02 23.18
N ASN A 64 15.00 -18.08 23.06
CA ASN A 64 14.15 -18.97 23.87
C ASN A 64 13.89 -20.33 23.20
N GLY A 65 14.69 -20.72 22.19
CA GLY A 65 14.67 -22.07 21.64
C GLY A 65 13.44 -22.42 20.80
N MET A 66 12.75 -21.39 20.27
CA MET A 66 11.76 -21.62 19.21
C MET A 66 12.44 -22.14 17.94
N LYS A 67 11.69 -22.87 17.13
CA LYS A 67 12.19 -23.50 15.90
C LYS A 67 11.29 -23.16 14.71
N GLU A 68 11.87 -23.20 13.52
CA GLU A 68 11.11 -23.16 12.27
C GLU A 68 10.08 -24.29 12.27
N GLY A 69 8.86 -23.99 11.81
CA GLY A 69 7.72 -24.90 11.84
C GLY A 69 6.89 -24.87 13.14
N ASP A 70 7.33 -24.18 14.19
CA ASP A 70 6.48 -23.97 15.37
C ASP A 70 5.24 -23.15 14.98
N SER A 71 4.05 -23.59 15.41
CA SER A 71 2.78 -22.91 15.17
C SER A 71 2.31 -22.23 16.43
N ILE A 72 2.38 -20.90 16.51
CA ILE A 72 1.93 -20.14 17.68
C ILE A 72 0.42 -20.07 17.69
N VAL A 73 -0.20 -20.34 18.84
CA VAL A 73 -1.66 -20.44 18.99
C VAL A 73 -2.22 -19.67 20.18
N SER A 74 -1.39 -19.22 21.13
CA SER A 74 -1.87 -18.41 22.24
C SER A 74 -0.81 -17.51 22.87
N ILE A 75 -1.28 -16.45 23.53
CA ILE A 75 -0.47 -15.56 24.38
C ILE A 75 -1.18 -15.44 25.73
N ASN A 76 -0.53 -15.80 26.83
CA ASN A 76 -1.10 -15.79 28.18
C ASN A 76 -2.45 -16.53 28.28
N GLY A 77 -2.60 -17.62 27.53
CA GLY A 77 -3.85 -18.39 27.45
C GLY A 77 -4.92 -17.80 26.53
N VAL A 78 -4.74 -16.58 26.00
CA VAL A 78 -5.62 -16.00 24.98
C VAL A 78 -5.32 -16.64 23.63
N ILE A 79 -6.31 -17.28 23.03
CA ILE A 79 -6.16 -17.99 21.75
C ILE A 79 -5.98 -17.00 20.60
N THR A 80 -4.92 -17.20 19.82
CA THR A 80 -4.53 -16.37 18.66
C THR A 80 -4.39 -17.25 17.41
N PRO A 81 -5.51 -17.75 16.84
CA PRO A 81 -5.47 -18.77 15.79
C PRO A 81 -4.94 -18.22 14.45
N ALA A 82 -4.97 -16.90 14.24
CA ALA A 82 -4.38 -16.25 13.08
C ALA A 82 -3.22 -15.33 13.46
N PHE A 83 -2.28 -15.14 12.54
CA PHE A 83 -1.15 -14.21 12.70
C PHE A 83 -1.61 -12.80 13.05
N THR A 84 -2.71 -12.33 12.45
CA THR A 84 -3.29 -11.01 12.78
C THR A 84 -3.74 -10.91 14.24
N ASP A 85 -4.28 -11.99 14.80
CA ASP A 85 -4.73 -12.01 16.19
C ASP A 85 -3.52 -11.97 17.13
N PHE A 86 -2.46 -12.70 16.78
CA PHE A 86 -1.18 -12.66 17.49
C PHE A 86 -0.60 -11.24 17.52
N VAL A 87 -0.56 -10.55 16.37
CA VAL A 87 -0.01 -9.18 16.27
C VAL A 87 -0.79 -8.20 17.13
N VAL A 88 -2.13 -8.30 17.13
CA VAL A 88 -3.00 -7.45 17.97
C VAL A 88 -2.80 -7.76 19.45
N GLU A 89 -2.69 -9.02 19.81
CA GLU A 89 -2.58 -9.44 21.21
C GLU A 89 -1.20 -9.12 21.80
N ILE A 90 -0.12 -9.44 21.09
CA ILE A 90 1.25 -9.22 21.60
C ILE A 90 1.55 -7.73 21.84
N ALA A 91 0.96 -6.84 21.04
CA ALA A 91 1.14 -5.40 21.18
C ALA A 91 0.64 -4.84 22.52
N LYS A 92 -0.23 -5.57 23.24
CA LYS A 92 -0.74 -5.18 24.57
C LYS A 92 0.25 -5.49 25.70
N HIS A 93 1.28 -6.30 25.42
CA HIS A 93 2.20 -6.85 26.43
C HIS A 93 3.63 -6.29 26.31
N LYS A 94 3.82 -5.12 25.68
CA LYS A 94 5.13 -4.44 25.57
C LYS A 94 5.84 -4.36 26.92
N SER A 95 7.14 -4.68 26.92
CA SER A 95 7.99 -4.71 28.12
C SER A 95 7.49 -5.60 29.27
N LYS A 96 6.61 -6.58 29.00
CA LYS A 96 6.09 -7.51 30.01
C LYS A 96 6.52 -8.96 29.71
N PRO A 97 6.58 -9.81 30.74
CA PRO A 97 6.68 -11.25 30.53
C PRO A 97 5.37 -11.78 29.93
N ILE A 98 5.49 -12.72 29.00
CA ILE A 98 4.38 -13.43 28.38
C ILE A 98 4.66 -14.93 28.35
N THR A 99 3.60 -15.71 28.32
CA THR A 99 3.64 -17.16 28.04
C THR A 99 3.08 -17.39 26.64
N LEU A 100 3.88 -17.91 25.74
CA LEU A 100 3.43 -18.32 24.41
C LEU A 100 3.05 -19.79 24.42
N GLY A 101 1.83 -20.09 23.95
CA GLY A 101 1.42 -21.44 23.58
C GLY A 101 1.65 -21.67 22.09
N TYR A 102 2.26 -22.80 21.77
CA TYR A 102 2.57 -23.18 20.39
C TYR A 102 2.52 -24.70 20.21
N TYR A 103 2.27 -25.15 18.98
CA TYR A 103 2.41 -26.54 18.59
C TYR A 103 3.76 -26.79 17.94
N ARG A 104 4.44 -27.84 18.39
CA ARG A 104 5.64 -28.39 17.76
C ARG A 104 5.42 -29.87 17.50
N ASN A 105 5.49 -30.30 16.23
CA ASN A 105 5.24 -31.68 15.83
C ASN A 105 3.90 -32.23 16.38
N GLY A 106 2.85 -31.40 16.39
CA GLY A 106 1.52 -31.77 16.87
C GLY A 106 1.36 -31.83 18.40
N LYS A 107 2.39 -31.52 19.19
CA LYS A 107 2.30 -31.41 20.66
C LYS A 107 2.20 -29.95 21.07
N GLU A 108 1.26 -29.67 21.96
CA GLU A 108 1.14 -28.35 22.58
C GLU A 108 2.30 -28.14 23.57
N MET A 109 2.95 -27.00 23.45
CA MET A 109 4.07 -26.57 24.27
C MET A 109 3.84 -25.13 24.73
N THR A 110 4.42 -24.78 25.87
CA THR A 110 4.44 -23.42 26.37
C THR A 110 5.87 -22.97 26.60
N SER A 111 6.14 -21.68 26.39
CA SER A 111 7.42 -21.08 26.74
C SER A 111 7.23 -19.65 27.20
N ASN A 112 8.04 -19.22 28.16
CA ASN A 112 7.98 -17.88 28.72
C ASN A 112 8.98 -16.97 28.00
N PHE A 113 8.55 -15.75 27.70
CA PHE A 113 9.33 -14.73 27.00
C PHE A 113 9.22 -13.42 27.77
N THR A 114 10.28 -12.63 27.77
CA THR A 114 10.20 -11.22 28.20
C THR A 114 10.29 -10.37 26.95
N LEU A 115 9.26 -9.58 26.67
CA LEU A 115 9.23 -8.71 25.50
C LEU A 115 10.06 -7.46 25.71
N ASP A 116 10.55 -6.89 24.60
CA ASP A 116 11.15 -5.57 24.56
C ASP A 116 10.08 -4.46 24.47
N GLU A 117 10.52 -3.22 24.43
CA GLU A 117 9.67 -2.03 24.29
C GLU A 117 8.87 -2.04 22.97
N ASN A 118 9.36 -2.76 21.96
CA ASN A 118 8.70 -2.91 20.67
C ASN A 118 7.56 -3.93 20.71
N GLY A 119 7.51 -4.80 21.73
CA GLY A 119 6.52 -5.86 21.84
C GLY A 119 6.66 -6.93 20.75
N LYS A 120 7.90 -7.22 20.33
CA LYS A 120 8.17 -8.18 19.24
C LYS A 120 9.01 -9.34 19.74
N ILE A 121 8.72 -10.55 19.24
CA ILE A 121 9.57 -11.73 19.49
C ILE A 121 10.61 -11.96 18.40
N GLY A 122 10.50 -11.30 17.25
CA GLY A 122 11.44 -11.46 16.13
C GLY A 122 11.34 -12.81 15.40
N ALA A 123 10.19 -13.47 15.46
CA ALA A 123 9.86 -14.60 14.61
C ALA A 123 9.21 -14.10 13.30
N VAL A 124 9.63 -14.67 12.17
CA VAL A 124 9.12 -14.36 10.84
C VAL A 124 8.02 -15.37 10.51
N ALA A 125 6.82 -14.88 10.19
CA ALA A 125 5.72 -15.72 9.78
C ALA A 125 5.94 -16.26 8.36
N LYS A 126 5.58 -17.52 8.16
CA LYS A 126 5.63 -18.17 6.85
C LYS A 126 4.75 -17.47 5.85
N ASN A 127 5.25 -17.35 4.63
CA ASN A 127 4.56 -16.67 3.55
C ASN A 127 3.18 -17.33 3.31
N PRO A 128 2.06 -16.59 3.44
CA PRO A 128 0.72 -17.15 3.31
C PRO A 128 0.46 -17.75 1.93
N TYR A 129 1.15 -17.29 0.87
CA TYR A 129 1.03 -17.85 -0.48
C TYR A 129 1.54 -19.30 -0.58
N LEU A 130 2.32 -19.77 0.39
CA LEU A 130 2.73 -21.17 0.51
C LEU A 130 1.69 -22.04 1.25
N MET A 131 0.76 -21.41 1.98
CA MET A 131 -0.29 -22.10 2.74
C MET A 131 -1.59 -22.23 1.94
N PHE A 132 -1.90 -21.21 1.14
CA PHE A 132 -3.08 -21.22 0.29
C PHE A 132 -2.78 -21.86 -1.07
N LYS A 133 -3.78 -22.56 -1.64
CA LYS A 133 -3.71 -22.99 -3.02
C LYS A 133 -3.73 -21.77 -3.93
N THR A 134 -2.58 -21.44 -4.51
CA THR A 134 -2.45 -20.35 -5.47
C THR A 134 -2.57 -20.88 -6.90
N LYS A 135 -3.14 -20.07 -7.79
CA LYS A 135 -3.12 -20.30 -9.23
C LYS A 135 -2.05 -19.41 -9.84
N LYS A 136 -0.97 -19.99 -10.35
CA LYS A 136 0.00 -19.26 -11.16
C LYS A 136 -0.55 -19.15 -12.57
N VAL A 137 -0.67 -17.92 -13.07
CA VAL A 137 -0.99 -17.65 -14.48
C VAL A 137 0.30 -17.21 -15.15
N GLU A 138 0.73 -17.95 -16.14
CA GLU A 138 1.88 -17.62 -16.97
C GLU A 138 1.36 -17.19 -18.34
N TYR A 139 1.91 -16.11 -18.87
CA TYR A 139 1.55 -15.61 -20.19
C TYR A 139 2.71 -15.91 -21.16
N GLY A 140 2.40 -16.51 -22.31
CA GLY A 140 3.34 -16.59 -23.41
C GLY A 140 3.65 -15.19 -23.98
N PHE A 141 4.66 -15.10 -24.86
CA PHE A 141 5.07 -13.83 -25.46
C PHE A 141 3.93 -13.05 -26.14
N PHE A 142 3.04 -13.74 -26.85
CA PHE A 142 1.90 -13.10 -27.53
C PHE A 142 0.71 -12.85 -26.61
N GLU A 143 0.55 -13.63 -25.55
CA GLU A 143 -0.52 -13.45 -24.56
C GLU A 143 -0.20 -12.30 -23.59
N SER A 144 1.09 -12.04 -23.36
CA SER A 144 1.53 -10.97 -22.45
C SER A 144 1.23 -9.58 -22.99
N ILE A 145 1.11 -9.40 -24.31
CA ILE A 145 0.74 -8.12 -24.93
C ILE A 145 -0.68 -7.68 -24.54
N PRO A 146 -1.75 -8.44 -24.85
CA PRO A 146 -3.10 -8.05 -24.45
C PRO A 146 -3.27 -8.04 -22.92
N ALA A 147 -2.61 -8.96 -22.20
CA ALA A 147 -2.62 -8.95 -20.73
C ALA A 147 -2.00 -7.67 -20.15
N GLY A 148 -0.85 -7.25 -20.69
CA GLY A 148 -0.15 -6.02 -20.30
C GLY A 148 -0.96 -4.76 -20.62
N ILE A 149 -1.62 -4.70 -21.78
CA ILE A 149 -2.54 -3.61 -22.13
C ILE A 149 -3.69 -3.54 -21.12
N SER A 150 -4.33 -4.68 -20.83
CA SER A 150 -5.43 -4.74 -19.86
C SER A 150 -4.97 -4.27 -18.48
N GLN A 151 -3.81 -4.75 -18.01
CA GLN A 151 -3.23 -4.35 -16.73
C GLN A 151 -2.87 -2.86 -16.70
N GLY A 152 -2.33 -2.32 -17.80
CA GLY A 152 -2.01 -0.90 -17.92
C GLY A 152 -3.26 -0.02 -17.87
N VAL A 153 -4.32 -0.39 -18.58
CA VAL A 153 -5.62 0.31 -18.56
C VAL A 153 -6.24 0.26 -17.16
N GLU A 154 -6.27 -0.91 -16.52
CA GLU A 154 -6.77 -1.06 -15.16
C GLU A 154 -5.98 -0.18 -14.17
N SER A 155 -4.64 -0.21 -14.28
CA SER A 155 -3.76 0.61 -13.45
C SER A 155 -4.00 2.10 -13.65
N LEU A 156 -4.19 2.55 -14.90
CA LEU A 156 -4.54 3.93 -15.23
C LEU A 156 -5.89 4.33 -14.62
N VAL A 157 -6.94 3.53 -14.82
CA VAL A 157 -8.27 3.79 -14.26
C VAL A 157 -8.23 3.89 -12.73
N ASN A 158 -7.52 2.97 -12.08
CA ASN A 158 -7.33 2.97 -10.64
C ASN A 158 -6.56 4.22 -10.18
N TYR A 159 -5.54 4.64 -10.93
CA TYR A 159 -4.80 5.87 -10.63
C TYR A 159 -5.68 7.11 -10.76
N VAL A 160 -6.47 7.24 -11.84
CA VAL A 160 -7.41 8.37 -12.01
C VAL A 160 -8.42 8.42 -10.86
N LYS A 161 -8.97 7.27 -10.45
CA LYS A 161 -9.88 7.19 -9.30
C LYS A 161 -9.21 7.62 -7.99
N GLN A 162 -7.92 7.29 -7.80
CA GLN A 162 -7.16 7.68 -6.62
C GLN A 162 -6.78 9.16 -6.62
N PHE A 163 -6.57 9.74 -7.80
CA PHE A 163 -6.15 11.14 -7.95
C PHE A 163 -7.11 12.13 -7.28
N LYS A 164 -8.41 11.82 -7.20
CA LYS A 164 -9.39 12.65 -6.47
C LYS A 164 -9.00 12.87 -4.99
N PHE A 165 -8.35 11.89 -4.37
CA PHE A 165 -7.95 11.96 -2.96
C PHE A 165 -6.75 12.88 -2.75
N VAL A 166 -5.96 13.20 -3.78
CA VAL A 166 -4.84 14.17 -3.68
C VAL A 166 -5.33 15.54 -3.22
N PHE A 167 -6.58 15.91 -3.55
CA PHE A 167 -7.20 17.16 -3.12
C PHE A 167 -7.76 17.12 -1.69
N SER A 168 -7.68 15.99 -0.99
CA SER A 168 -8.00 15.89 0.44
C SER A 168 -6.81 16.30 1.30
N LYS A 169 -7.07 16.73 2.55
CA LYS A 169 -6.00 17.11 3.50
C LYS A 169 -5.06 15.93 3.75
N GLU A 170 -5.63 14.74 3.90
CA GLU A 170 -4.91 13.49 4.14
C GLU A 170 -4.06 13.12 2.92
N GLY A 171 -4.65 13.17 1.72
CA GLY A 171 -3.94 12.89 0.48
C GLY A 171 -2.82 13.89 0.18
N ALA A 172 -3.03 15.18 0.41
CA ALA A 172 -1.99 16.20 0.25
C ALA A 172 -0.78 15.93 1.18
N SER A 173 -1.03 15.53 2.43
CA SER A 173 0.05 15.12 3.36
C SER A 173 0.73 13.80 2.98
N SER A 174 0.07 12.99 2.15
CA SER A 174 0.64 11.73 1.64
C SER A 174 1.58 11.93 0.46
N LEU A 175 1.53 13.10 -0.22
CA LEU A 175 2.37 13.42 -1.37
C LEU A 175 3.86 13.40 -1.00
N GLY A 176 4.60 12.50 -1.65
CA GLY A 176 6.03 12.35 -1.48
C GLY A 176 6.81 12.90 -2.68
N GLY A 177 8.03 13.34 -2.41
CA GLY A 177 8.99 13.76 -3.42
C GLY A 177 9.87 12.60 -3.90
N PHE A 178 11.13 12.91 -4.24
CA PHE A 178 12.07 11.92 -4.76
C PHE A 178 12.45 10.84 -3.74
N GLY A 179 12.48 11.18 -2.45
CA GLY A 179 12.81 10.23 -1.38
C GLY A 179 11.72 9.17 -1.23
N THR A 180 10.45 9.58 -1.25
CA THR A 180 9.33 8.63 -1.25
C THR A 180 9.35 7.72 -2.47
N ILE A 181 9.67 8.24 -3.67
CA ILE A 181 9.82 7.42 -4.89
C ILE A 181 10.97 6.42 -4.76
N GLY A 182 12.11 6.83 -4.20
CA GLY A 182 13.26 5.95 -3.98
C GLY A 182 12.93 4.77 -3.06
N ASN A 183 12.16 5.01 -2.00
CA ASN A 183 11.74 4.00 -1.03
C ASN A 183 10.68 3.02 -1.56
N LEU A 184 10.16 3.22 -2.78
CA LEU A 184 9.32 2.21 -3.45
C LEU A 184 10.14 1.01 -3.92
N PHE A 185 11.44 1.19 -4.12
CA PHE A 185 12.33 0.11 -4.54
C PHE A 185 12.91 -0.62 -3.32
N PRO A 186 12.95 -1.96 -3.34
CA PRO A 186 13.51 -2.75 -2.26
C PRO A 186 15.04 -2.61 -2.21
N GLU A 187 15.63 -2.86 -1.04
CA GLU A 187 17.09 -2.88 -0.84
C GLU A 187 17.80 -3.96 -1.68
N THR A 188 17.06 -5.00 -2.08
CA THR A 188 17.57 -6.12 -2.88
C THR A 188 16.97 -6.10 -4.28
N TRP A 189 17.77 -6.47 -5.27
CA TRP A 189 17.33 -6.43 -6.67
C TRP A 189 16.15 -7.37 -6.93
N ASN A 190 15.08 -6.84 -7.55
CA ASN A 190 13.90 -7.61 -7.97
C ASN A 190 13.41 -7.15 -9.35
N TRP A 191 13.62 -7.99 -10.37
CA TRP A 191 13.24 -7.68 -11.76
C TRP A 191 11.75 -7.42 -11.95
N GLN A 192 10.89 -8.22 -11.31
CA GLN A 192 9.45 -8.06 -11.44
C GLN A 192 8.99 -6.74 -10.85
N LEU A 193 9.49 -6.40 -9.66
CA LEU A 193 9.13 -5.13 -9.02
C LEU A 193 9.70 -3.93 -9.79
N PHE A 194 10.93 -4.03 -10.30
CA PHE A 194 11.52 -3.00 -11.16
C PHE A 194 10.60 -2.68 -12.34
N TRP A 195 10.23 -3.67 -13.16
CA TRP A 195 9.38 -3.46 -14.32
C TRP A 195 7.96 -2.99 -13.95
N ASN A 196 7.40 -3.49 -12.85
CA ASN A 196 6.11 -3.02 -12.35
C ASN A 196 6.17 -1.54 -11.94
N MET A 197 7.23 -1.12 -11.24
CA MET A 197 7.41 0.28 -10.83
C MET A 197 7.70 1.18 -12.04
N THR A 198 8.51 0.73 -13.00
CA THR A 198 8.74 1.47 -14.25
C THR A 198 7.43 1.68 -15.00
N ALA A 199 6.64 0.62 -15.20
CA ALA A 199 5.34 0.72 -15.87
C ALA A 199 4.37 1.65 -15.10
N PHE A 200 4.32 1.53 -13.77
CA PHE A 200 3.50 2.40 -12.93
C PHE A 200 3.90 3.88 -13.03
N LEU A 201 5.19 4.20 -12.95
CA LEU A 201 5.70 5.56 -13.12
C LEU A 201 5.43 6.10 -14.53
N SER A 202 5.56 5.27 -15.57
CA SER A 202 5.20 5.65 -16.95
C SER A 202 3.72 6.00 -17.09
N ILE A 203 2.82 5.24 -16.47
CA ILE A 203 1.38 5.52 -16.46
C ILE A 203 1.09 6.84 -15.75
N ILE A 204 1.73 7.08 -14.60
CA ILE A 204 1.59 8.34 -13.86
C ILE A 204 2.05 9.51 -14.72
N LEU A 205 3.24 9.43 -15.34
CA LEU A 205 3.77 10.50 -16.19
C LEU A 205 2.85 10.75 -17.40
N ALA A 206 2.38 9.70 -18.05
CA ALA A 206 1.43 9.82 -19.17
C ALA A 206 0.13 10.51 -18.74
N PHE A 207 -0.46 10.11 -17.61
CA PHE A 207 -1.66 10.74 -17.07
C PHE A 207 -1.42 12.20 -16.70
N MET A 208 -0.34 12.50 -15.97
CA MET A 208 -0.01 13.86 -15.52
C MET A 208 0.24 14.79 -16.72
N ASN A 209 0.87 14.29 -17.78
CA ASN A 209 1.08 15.06 -19.01
C ASN A 209 -0.20 15.29 -19.82
N ILE A 210 -1.28 14.53 -19.59
CA ILE A 210 -2.58 14.76 -20.24
C ILE A 210 -3.42 15.81 -19.48
N LEU A 211 -3.13 16.05 -18.20
CA LEU A 211 -3.88 17.02 -17.41
C LEU A 211 -3.74 18.44 -18.01
N PRO A 212 -4.80 19.27 -17.96
CA PRO A 212 -4.81 20.62 -18.51
C PRO A 212 -4.06 21.60 -17.59
N ILE A 213 -2.82 21.28 -17.27
CA ILE A 213 -1.92 22.10 -16.46
C ILE A 213 -1.05 22.91 -17.42
N PRO A 214 -1.11 24.24 -17.38
CA PRO A 214 -0.20 25.08 -18.17
C PRO A 214 1.26 24.71 -17.89
N ALA A 215 2.11 24.76 -18.92
CA ALA A 215 3.50 24.26 -18.92
C ALA A 215 3.72 22.74 -19.08
N LEU A 216 2.66 21.92 -19.02
CA LEU A 216 2.70 20.51 -19.46
C LEU A 216 2.05 20.34 -20.83
N ASP A 217 2.28 19.19 -21.47
CA ASP A 217 1.76 18.85 -22.80
C ASP A 217 0.23 18.99 -22.87
N GLY A 218 -0.49 18.60 -21.81
CA GLY A 218 -1.95 18.69 -21.71
C GLY A 218 -2.47 20.12 -21.65
N GLY A 219 -1.65 21.07 -21.17
CA GLY A 219 -1.94 22.50 -21.27
C GLY A 219 -1.95 22.97 -22.73
N HIS A 220 -0.99 22.51 -23.54
CA HIS A 220 -1.00 22.78 -24.98
C HIS A 220 -2.21 22.15 -25.67
N VAL A 221 -2.53 20.88 -25.34
CA VAL A 221 -3.72 20.20 -25.84
C VAL A 221 -4.99 21.00 -25.50
N MET A 222 -5.12 21.51 -24.28
CA MET A 222 -6.26 22.36 -23.88
C MET A 222 -6.36 23.62 -24.74
N PHE A 223 -5.25 24.33 -24.98
CA PHE A 223 -5.25 25.55 -25.79
C PHE A 223 -5.57 25.27 -27.27
N THR A 224 -5.06 24.17 -27.82
CA THR A 224 -5.37 23.74 -29.19
C THR A 224 -6.83 23.31 -29.30
N LEU A 225 -7.38 22.59 -28.32
CA LEU A 225 -8.81 22.25 -28.28
C LEU A 225 -9.69 23.51 -28.22
N TRP A 226 -9.29 24.49 -27.42
CA TRP A 226 -9.96 25.79 -27.39
C TRP A 226 -9.94 26.49 -28.74
N GLU A 227 -8.79 26.50 -29.42
CA GLU A 227 -8.64 27.10 -30.75
C GLU A 227 -9.51 26.38 -31.79
N ILE A 228 -9.58 25.05 -31.75
CA ILE A 228 -10.46 24.25 -32.62
C ILE A 228 -11.94 24.61 -32.41
N ILE A 229 -12.38 24.75 -31.15
CA ILE A 229 -13.78 25.05 -30.82
C ILE A 229 -14.15 26.51 -31.16
N THR A 230 -13.25 27.45 -30.89
CA THR A 230 -13.54 28.89 -31.01
C THR A 230 -13.08 29.50 -32.34
N GLY A 231 -12.27 28.78 -33.12
CA GLY A 231 -11.62 29.27 -34.32
C GLY A 231 -10.60 30.40 -34.07
N LYS A 232 -10.25 30.66 -32.81
CA LYS A 232 -9.39 31.78 -32.41
C LYS A 232 -8.26 31.28 -31.50
N LYS A 233 -7.02 31.57 -31.91
CA LYS A 233 -5.85 31.35 -31.08
C LYS A 233 -5.95 32.16 -29.79
N PRO A 234 -5.74 31.56 -28.60
CA PRO A 234 -5.58 32.31 -27.36
C PRO A 234 -4.47 33.36 -27.51
N GLY A 235 -4.67 34.56 -26.97
CA GLY A 235 -3.66 35.62 -27.10
C GLY A 235 -2.30 35.21 -26.53
N ASP A 236 -1.20 35.56 -27.19
CA ASP A 236 0.14 35.12 -26.80
C ASP A 236 0.50 35.53 -25.36
N LYS A 237 0.06 36.72 -24.92
CA LYS A 237 0.23 37.18 -23.53
C LYS A 237 -0.53 36.32 -22.51
N PHE A 238 -1.67 35.75 -22.89
CA PHE A 238 -2.43 34.84 -22.03
C PHE A 238 -1.70 33.50 -21.92
N LEU A 239 -1.20 32.95 -23.04
CA LEU A 239 -0.42 31.72 -23.05
C LEU A 239 0.85 31.83 -22.20
N GLU A 240 1.60 32.92 -22.37
CA GLU A 240 2.81 33.20 -21.58
C GLU A 240 2.51 33.26 -20.07
N ARG A 241 1.48 34.03 -19.68
CA ARG A 241 1.06 34.13 -18.28
C ARG A 241 0.58 32.80 -17.73
N ALA A 242 -0.21 32.05 -18.50
CA ALA A 242 -0.69 30.74 -18.10
C ALA A 242 0.49 29.79 -17.86
N GLN A 243 1.46 29.74 -18.78
CA GLN A 243 2.66 28.92 -18.64
C GLN A 243 3.50 29.31 -17.41
N ILE A 244 3.72 30.60 -17.17
CA ILE A 244 4.44 31.07 -15.97
C ILE A 244 3.70 30.64 -14.70
N VAL A 245 2.38 30.85 -14.64
CA VAL A 245 1.56 30.43 -13.49
C VAL A 245 1.65 28.91 -13.28
N GLY A 246 1.54 28.13 -14.35
CA GLY A 246 1.69 26.68 -14.33
C GLY A 246 3.05 26.24 -13.78
N MET A 247 4.14 26.82 -14.29
CA MET A 247 5.49 26.53 -13.78
C MET A 247 5.64 26.89 -12.30
N VAL A 248 5.13 28.04 -11.86
CA VAL A 248 5.19 28.45 -10.45
C VAL A 248 4.43 27.45 -9.57
N LEU A 249 3.24 27.00 -9.98
CA LEU A 249 2.47 25.99 -9.25
C LEU A 249 3.21 24.64 -9.20
N LEU A 250 3.80 24.20 -10.32
CA LEU A 250 4.58 22.96 -10.37
C LEU A 250 5.81 23.03 -9.45
N PHE A 251 6.56 24.13 -9.46
CA PHE A 251 7.69 24.32 -8.56
C PHE A 251 7.26 24.40 -7.09
N ALA A 252 6.14 25.06 -6.79
CA ALA A 252 5.60 25.10 -5.44
C ALA A 252 5.23 23.69 -4.94
N LEU A 253 4.61 22.87 -5.79
CA LEU A 253 4.27 21.48 -5.47
C LEU A 253 5.53 20.62 -5.29
N LEU A 254 6.54 20.79 -6.14
CA LEU A 254 7.83 20.11 -6.03
C LEU A 254 8.49 20.43 -4.69
N ILE A 255 8.56 21.72 -4.32
CA ILE A 255 9.13 22.15 -3.04
C ILE A 255 8.33 21.57 -1.87
N TYR A 256 7.00 21.60 -1.95
CA TYR A 256 6.13 21.03 -0.93
C TYR A 256 6.37 19.52 -0.73
N ALA A 257 6.39 18.74 -1.82
CA ALA A 257 6.59 17.29 -1.77
C ALA A 257 7.97 16.91 -1.23
N ASN A 258 9.03 17.60 -1.66
CA ASN A 258 10.37 17.39 -1.14
C ASN A 258 10.52 17.87 0.33
N GLY A 259 9.82 18.93 0.71
CA GLY A 259 9.73 19.36 2.11
C GLY A 259 9.05 18.31 3.00
N ASN A 260 7.99 17.68 2.51
CA ASN A 260 7.32 16.58 3.21
C ASN A 260 8.24 15.37 3.38
N ASP A 261 9.00 15.01 2.35
CA ASP A 261 10.05 13.98 2.45
C ASP A 261 11.07 14.34 3.53
N LEU A 262 11.59 15.58 3.54
CA LEU A 262 12.55 16.01 4.56
C LEU A 262 11.99 15.87 5.99
N VAL A 263 10.73 16.24 6.19
CA VAL A 263 10.05 16.09 7.49
C VAL A 263 9.91 14.62 7.88
N ARG A 264 9.55 13.73 6.94
CA ARG A 264 9.46 12.28 7.18
C ARG A 264 10.82 11.69 7.55
N TRP A 265 11.88 12.13 6.87
CA TRP A 265 13.25 11.71 7.19
C TRP A 265 13.68 12.15 8.58
N LEU A 266 13.49 13.42 8.92
CA LEU A 266 13.84 13.95 10.25
C LEU A 266 13.01 13.33 11.38
N SER A 267 11.78 12.90 11.09
CA SER A 267 10.89 12.25 12.07
C SER A 267 11.06 10.73 12.16
N GLY A 268 11.96 10.13 11.36
CA GLY A 268 12.20 8.69 11.36
C GLY A 268 11.01 7.86 10.84
N LYS A 269 10.17 8.45 9.99
CA LYS A 269 8.95 7.82 9.43
C LYS A 269 9.17 7.21 8.03
N PHE A 270 10.42 7.13 7.56
CA PHE A 270 10.75 6.48 6.29
C PHE A 270 11.00 4.98 6.46
#